data_AF-A0A1F9ZLN5-F1
#
_entry.id   AF-A0A1F9ZLN5-F1
#
_cell.length_a   1.000
_cell.length_b   1.000
_cell.length_c   1.000
_cell.angle_alpha   90.00
_cell.angle_beta   90.00
_cell.angle_gamma   90.00
#
_symmetry.space_group_name_H-M   'P 1'
#
loop_
_entity.id
_entity.type
_entity.pdbx_description
1 polymer ?
#
loop_
_entity_poly.entity_id
_entity_poly.type
_entity_poly.pdbx_seq_one_letter_code
_entity_poly.pdbx_strand_id
1 'polypeptide(L)'
;MYYGRPFRAYNQDRRVWLESTFRVELIKDGIEKAGSINRLARELGYRSRIHPGWSIRQILVGEQPFPFEKLLKLSDYLGFPIEDVMRYRTDPVRITASSTNDALRKHGLWCYHIARLRIR
;
A
#
# COMPACT_ATOMS: atom_id res chain seq x y z
N MET A 1 -16.36 12.76 28.74
CA MET A 1 -17.31 12.08 27.83
C MET A 1 -17.05 12.58 26.42
N TYR A 2 -16.35 11.81 25.58
CA TYR A 2 -16.10 12.20 24.19
C TYR A 2 -17.19 11.59 23.30
N TYR A 3 -18.08 12.44 22.81
CA TYR A 3 -19.13 12.08 21.86
C TYR A 3 -18.51 11.52 20.58
N GLY A 4 -19.02 10.37 20.14
CA GLY A 4 -18.50 9.57 19.04
C GLY A 4 -18.42 10.34 17.73
N ARG A 5 -17.18 10.50 17.23
CA ARG A 5 -16.99 10.56 15.77
C ARG A 5 -17.51 9.25 15.19
N PRO A 6 -18.30 9.28 14.10
CA PRO A 6 -18.70 8.04 13.44
C PRO A 6 -17.44 7.22 13.10
N PHE A 7 -17.46 5.93 13.41
CA PHE A 7 -16.33 4.99 13.25
C PHE A 7 -15.64 5.07 11.86
N ARG A 8 -16.38 5.48 10.83
CA ARG A 8 -15.86 5.75 9.49
C ARG A 8 -14.95 6.98 9.39
N ALA A 9 -15.27 8.08 10.07
CA ALA A 9 -14.46 9.30 10.07
C ALA A 9 -13.16 9.11 10.86
N TYR A 10 -13.18 8.35 11.97
CA TYR A 10 -11.98 8.02 12.75
C TYR A 10 -11.01 7.11 11.97
N ASN A 11 -11.53 6.22 11.12
CA ASN A 11 -10.71 5.35 10.26
C ASN A 11 -10.18 6.07 9.00
N GLN A 12 -10.81 7.15 8.54
CA GLN A 12 -10.29 7.94 7.41
C GLN A 12 -9.00 8.68 7.76
N ASP A 13 -8.88 9.20 8.99
CA ASP A 13 -7.66 9.85 9.50
C ASP A 13 -6.46 8.88 9.66
N ARG A 14 -6.71 7.57 9.61
CA ARG A 14 -5.68 6.51 9.69
C ARG A 14 -5.35 5.89 8.34
N ARG A 15 -5.79 6.49 7.22
CA ARG A 15 -5.41 6.06 5.87
C ARG A 15 -4.21 6.85 5.38
N VAL A 16 -3.18 6.15 4.93
CA VAL A 16 -1.92 6.75 4.49
C VAL A 16 -1.70 6.44 3.02
N TRP A 17 -1.60 7.51 2.23
CA TRP A 17 -1.08 7.45 0.88
C TRP A 17 0.42 7.74 0.92
N LEU A 18 1.19 6.90 0.24
CA LEU A 18 2.63 7.08 0.06
C LEU A 18 2.91 7.35 -1.42
N GLU A 19 3.94 8.16 -1.69
CA GLU A 19 4.44 8.41 -3.04
C GLU A 19 4.63 7.11 -3.83
N SER A 20 4.26 7.11 -5.11
CA SER A 20 4.17 5.87 -5.91
C SER A 20 5.49 5.09 -5.95
N THR A 21 6.63 5.76 -6.15
CA THR A 21 7.94 5.09 -6.19
C THR A 21 8.27 4.42 -4.86
N PHE A 22 8.22 5.17 -3.76
CA PHE A 22 8.52 4.64 -2.43
C PHE A 22 7.52 3.55 -2.00
N ARG A 23 6.22 3.73 -2.28
CA ARG A 23 5.20 2.71 -2.02
C ARG A 23 5.51 1.38 -2.71
N VAL A 24 5.85 1.44 -3.99
CA VAL A 24 6.14 0.26 -4.80
C VAL A 24 7.40 -0.43 -4.28
N GLU A 25 8.44 0.32 -3.97
CA GLU A 25 9.68 -0.17 -3.38
C GLU A 25 9.44 -0.85 -2.03
N LEU A 26 8.79 -0.16 -1.09
CA LEU A 26 8.49 -0.68 0.25
C LEU A 26 7.70 -1.99 0.20
N ILE A 27 6.70 -2.08 -0.69
CA ILE A 27 5.92 -3.32 -0.86
C ILE A 27 6.75 -4.41 -1.54
N LYS A 28 7.59 -4.07 -2.53
CA LYS A 28 8.51 -5.01 -3.18
C LYS A 28 9.43 -5.65 -2.16
N ASP A 29 10.07 -4.85 -1.31
CA ASP A 29 10.99 -5.35 -0.27
C ASP A 29 10.24 -6.27 0.71
N GLY A 30 9.00 -5.91 1.07
CA GLY A 30 8.12 -6.79 1.84
C GLY A 30 7.81 -8.12 1.14
N ILE A 31 7.54 -8.09 -0.16
CA ILE A 31 7.26 -9.29 -0.97
C ILE A 31 8.50 -10.18 -1.04
N GLU A 32 9.68 -9.58 -1.28
CA GLU A 32 10.95 -10.28 -1.38
C GLU A 32 11.31 -10.94 -0.04
N LYS A 33 11.19 -10.20 1.07
CA LYS A 33 11.42 -10.74 2.42
C LYS A 33 10.46 -11.88 2.78
N ALA A 34 9.18 -11.75 2.43
CA ALA A 34 8.18 -12.78 2.71
C ALA A 34 8.19 -13.95 1.70
N GLY A 35 8.84 -13.78 0.55
CA GLY A 35 8.87 -14.71 -0.59
C GLY A 35 7.63 -14.71 -1.49
N SER A 36 6.56 -13.98 -1.15
CA SER A 36 5.41 -13.73 -2.04
C SER A 36 4.46 -12.68 -1.46
N ILE A 37 3.64 -12.08 -2.32
CA ILE A 37 2.58 -11.13 -1.89
C ILE A 37 1.54 -11.75 -0.95
N ASN A 38 1.27 -13.05 -1.10
CA ASN A 38 0.35 -13.77 -0.23
C ASN A 38 0.95 -13.98 1.17
N ARG A 39 2.23 -14.37 1.24
CA ARG A 39 2.94 -14.50 2.52
C ARG A 39 3.07 -13.15 3.21
N LEU A 40 3.45 -12.10 2.49
CA LEU A 40 3.49 -10.73 3.03
C LEU A 40 2.13 -10.34 3.63
N ALA A 41 1.04 -10.59 2.92
CA ALA A 41 -0.29 -10.29 3.45
C ALA A 41 -0.60 -11.06 4.75
N ARG A 42 -0.12 -12.31 4.90
CA ARG A 42 -0.25 -13.07 6.15
C ARG A 42 0.56 -12.45 7.28
N GLU A 43 1.80 -12.05 7.03
CA GLU A 43 2.66 -11.34 8.01
C GLU A 43 1.99 -10.05 8.49
N LEU A 44 1.38 -9.30 7.58
CA LEU A 44 0.63 -8.08 7.90
C LEU A 44 -0.74 -8.36 8.54
N GLY A 45 -1.12 -9.62 8.73
CA GLY A 45 -2.35 -10.04 9.40
C GLY A 45 -3.61 -9.89 8.56
N TYR A 46 -3.52 -9.96 7.22
CA TYR A 46 -4.68 -10.12 6.36
C TYR A 46 -5.16 -11.59 6.38
N ARG A 47 -6.44 -11.79 6.68
CA ARG A 47 -7.02 -13.11 6.97
C ARG A 47 -7.89 -13.70 5.85
N SER A 48 -7.99 -13.04 4.69
CA SER A 48 -8.77 -13.58 3.56
C SER A 48 -8.33 -15.02 3.25
N ARG A 49 -9.31 -15.93 3.15
CA ARG A 49 -9.05 -17.34 2.80
C ARG A 49 -8.92 -17.53 1.29
N ILE A 50 -9.55 -16.65 0.51
CA ILE A 50 -9.67 -16.77 -0.94
C ILE A 50 -8.55 -16.00 -1.65
N HIS A 51 -8.29 -14.74 -1.25
CA HIS A 51 -7.27 -13.90 -1.86
C HIS A 51 -6.47 -13.12 -0.80
N PRO A 52 -5.47 -13.76 -0.15
CA PRO A 52 -4.69 -13.14 0.92
C PRO A 52 -3.98 -11.85 0.47
N GLY A 53 -3.34 -11.87 -0.71
CA GLY A 53 -2.58 -10.75 -1.26
C GLY A 53 -3.41 -9.63 -1.91
N TRP A 54 -4.74 -9.72 -1.96
CA TRP A 54 -5.55 -8.77 -2.72
C TRP A 54 -5.43 -7.34 -2.21
N SER A 55 -5.53 -7.13 -0.89
CA SER A 55 -5.40 -5.79 -0.31
C SER A 55 -4.02 -5.18 -0.55
N ILE A 56 -2.95 -5.99 -0.45
CA ILE A 56 -1.59 -5.52 -0.75
C ILE A 56 -1.47 -5.15 -2.22
N ARG A 57 -2.06 -5.94 -3.13
CA ARG A 57 -2.08 -5.61 -4.55
C ARG A 57 -2.78 -4.28 -4.81
N GLN A 58 -3.96 -4.04 -4.21
CA GLN A 58 -4.70 -2.79 -4.37
C GLN A 58 -3.89 -1.57 -3.89
N ILE A 59 -3.14 -1.74 -2.79
CA ILE A 59 -2.24 -0.70 -2.30
C ILE A 59 -1.07 -0.50 -3.26
N LEU A 60 -0.42 -1.59 -3.70
CA LEU A 60 0.69 -1.58 -4.65
C LEU A 60 0.33 -0.78 -5.91
N VAL A 61 -0.83 -1.09 -6.49
CA VAL A 61 -1.31 -0.45 -7.72
C VAL A 61 -1.99 0.91 -7.49
N GLY A 62 -1.96 1.45 -6.26
CA GLY A 62 -2.43 2.80 -5.97
C GLY A 62 -3.94 2.99 -6.00
N GLU A 63 -4.72 1.91 -5.93
CA GLU A 63 -6.19 1.94 -5.87
C GLU A 63 -6.69 2.13 -4.43
N GLN A 64 -5.85 1.78 -3.44
CA GLN A 64 -6.17 1.93 -2.01
C GLN A 64 -5.00 2.51 -1.22
N PRO A 65 -5.27 3.32 -0.17
CA PRO A 65 -4.24 3.70 0.79
C PRO A 65 -3.95 2.56 1.75
N PHE A 66 -2.80 2.65 2.44
CA PHE A 66 -2.55 1.79 3.59
C PHE A 66 -3.49 2.14 4.75
N PRO A 67 -4.07 1.16 5.45
CA PRO A 67 -4.44 1.34 6.85
C PRO A 67 -3.16 1.53 7.67
N PHE A 68 -3.11 2.57 8.52
CA PHE A 68 -1.91 2.93 9.28
C PHE A 68 -1.33 1.74 10.08
N GLU A 69 -2.18 0.95 10.73
CA GLU A 69 -1.74 -0.23 11.48
C GLU A 69 -1.03 -1.29 10.62
N LYS A 70 -1.40 -1.38 9.33
CA LYS A 70 -0.75 -2.29 8.38
C LYS A 70 0.56 -1.71 7.87
N LEU A 71 0.62 -0.39 7.70
CA LEU A 71 1.86 0.30 7.36
C LEU A 71 2.88 0.22 8.49
N LEU A 72 2.47 0.43 9.73
CA LEU A 72 3.32 0.25 10.91
C LEU A 72 3.87 -1.17 10.99
N LYS A 73 3.01 -2.20 10.83
CA LYS A 73 3.47 -3.59 10.77
C LYS A 73 4.45 -3.87 9.63
N LEU A 74 4.26 -3.27 8.46
CA LEU A 74 5.18 -3.43 7.34
C LEU A 74 6.53 -2.78 7.63
N SER A 75 6.50 -1.57 8.19
CA SER A 75 7.66 -0.82 8.67
C SER A 75 8.46 -1.63 9.70
N ASP A 76 7.80 -2.13 10.75
CA ASP A 76 8.42 -3.00 11.75
C ASP A 76 8.96 -4.30 11.13
N TYR A 77 8.17 -4.95 10.26
CA TYR A 77 8.56 -6.17 9.58
C TYR A 77 9.82 -5.99 8.73
N LEU A 78 10.00 -4.83 8.11
CA LEU A 78 11.18 -4.50 7.31
C LEU A 78 12.34 -3.94 8.15
N GLY A 79 12.10 -3.55 9.41
CA GLY A 79 13.08 -2.87 10.26
C GLY A 79 13.34 -1.43 9.83
N PHE A 80 12.36 -0.79 9.17
CA PHE A 80 12.47 0.57 8.67
C PHE A 80 11.55 1.49 9.50
N PRO A 81 12.06 2.52 10.22
CA PRO A 81 11.26 3.31 11.16
C PRO A 81 10.02 3.96 10.54
N ILE A 82 8.90 3.95 11.26
CA ILE A 82 7.63 4.47 10.74
C ILE A 82 7.70 5.97 10.45
N GLU A 83 8.50 6.71 11.23
CA GLU A 83 8.73 8.14 11.04
C GLU A 83 9.34 8.43 9.67
N ASP A 84 10.27 7.59 9.22
CA ASP A 84 10.94 7.74 7.92
C ASP A 84 10.01 7.35 6.77
N VAL A 85 9.20 6.30 6.93
CA VAL A 85 8.11 5.97 6.00
C VAL A 85 7.16 7.16 5.83
N MET A 86 6.78 7.80 6.93
CA MET A 86 5.79 8.87 6.93
C MET A 86 6.29 10.16 6.27
N ARG A 87 7.61 10.32 6.04
CA ARG A 87 8.16 11.43 5.23
C ARG A 87 7.71 11.36 3.77
N TYR A 88 7.37 10.17 3.28
CA TYR A 88 6.86 9.94 1.92
C TYR A 88 5.32 9.98 1.84
N ARG A 89 4.64 10.41 2.92
CA ARG A 89 3.19 10.62 2.89
C ARG A 89 2.84 11.68 1.86
N THR A 90 1.81 11.41 1.07
CA THR A 90 1.38 12.30 -0.01
C THR A 90 -0.14 12.43 -0.09
N ASP A 91 -0.61 13.35 -0.91
CA ASP A 91 -2.04 13.51 -1.19
C ASP A 91 -2.51 12.48 -2.23
N PRO A 92 -3.70 11.87 -2.09
CA PRO A 92 -4.26 10.94 -3.07
C PRO A 92 -4.23 11.46 -4.51
N VAL A 93 -4.42 12.77 -4.74
CA VAL A 93 -4.47 13.34 -6.10
C VAL A 93 -3.15 13.19 -6.86
N ARG A 94 -2.03 13.01 -6.14
CA ARG A 94 -0.71 12.77 -6.72
C ARG A 94 -0.49 11.31 -7.13
N ILE A 95 -1.35 10.40 -6.69
CA ILE A 95 -1.30 8.98 -7.07
C ILE A 95 -2.09 8.79 -8.37
N THR A 96 -1.35 8.75 -9.48
CA THR A 96 -1.93 8.56 -10.80
C THR A 96 -1.58 7.18 -11.35
N ALA A 97 -2.34 6.74 -12.37
CA ALA A 97 -1.99 5.53 -13.10
C ALA A 97 -0.61 5.64 -13.75
N SER A 98 -0.25 6.82 -14.28
CA SER A 98 1.08 7.04 -14.89
C SER A 98 2.18 6.90 -13.84
N SER A 99 2.12 7.65 -12.74
CA SER A 99 3.15 7.62 -11.70
C SER A 99 3.30 6.23 -11.07
N THR A 100 2.18 5.51 -10.91
CA THR A 100 2.20 4.14 -10.41
C THR A 100 2.82 3.17 -11.42
N ASN A 101 2.44 3.27 -12.70
CA ASN A 101 2.97 2.41 -13.75
C ASN A 101 4.47 2.61 -13.99
N ASP A 102 4.96 3.85 -13.93
CA ASP A 102 6.37 4.16 -14.05
C ASP A 102 7.17 3.59 -12.86
N ALA A 103 6.64 3.72 -11.64
CA ALA A 103 7.21 3.09 -10.45
C ALA A 103 7.25 1.56 -10.57
N LEU A 104 6.15 0.93 -10.99
CA LEU A 104 6.09 -0.53 -11.19
C LEU A 104 7.14 -1.02 -12.19
N ARG A 105 7.33 -0.31 -13.32
CA ARG A 105 8.38 -0.65 -14.30
C ARG A 105 9.77 -0.49 -13.71
N LYS A 106 10.04 0.63 -13.03
CA LYS A 106 11.34 0.94 -12.41
C LYS A 106 11.78 -0.17 -11.44
N HIS A 107 10.84 -0.74 -10.70
CA HIS A 107 11.11 -1.79 -9.70
C HIS A 107 10.89 -3.22 -10.23
N GLY A 108 10.75 -3.41 -11.54
CA GLY A 108 10.62 -4.75 -12.15
C GLY A 108 9.25 -5.43 -11.92
N LEU A 109 8.26 -4.72 -11.41
CA LEU A 109 6.90 -5.19 -11.11
C LEU A 109 5.90 -4.88 -12.23
N TRP A 110 6.37 -4.85 -13.48
CA TRP A 110 5.58 -4.50 -14.67
C TRP A 110 4.35 -5.40 -14.89
N CYS A 111 4.35 -6.64 -14.37
CA CYS A 111 3.20 -7.54 -14.47
C CYS A 111 1.98 -7.05 -13.67
N TYR A 112 2.15 -6.09 -12.75
CA TYR A 112 1.06 -5.42 -12.03
C TYR A 112 0.58 -4.13 -12.68
N HIS A 113 1.15 -3.77 -13.83
CA HIS A 113 0.84 -2.53 -14.55
C HIS A 113 -0.65 -2.40 -14.86
N ILE A 114 -1.21 -1.21 -14.60
CA ILE A 114 -2.62 -0.93 -14.88
C ILE A 114 -2.74 -0.42 -16.32
N ALA A 115 -3.34 -1.23 -17.19
CA ALA A 115 -3.80 -0.77 -18.49
C ALA A 115 -5.16 -0.07 -18.32
N ARG A 116 -5.17 1.26 -18.24
CA ARG A 116 -6.43 1.99 -18.43
C ARG A 116 -6.76 1.98 -19.91
N LEU A 117 -7.60 1.03 -20.34
CA LEU A 117 -8.26 1.13 -21.64
C LEU A 117 -9.08 2.41 -21.63
N ARG A 118 -8.64 3.41 -22.39
CA ARG A 118 -9.52 4.52 -22.79
C ARG A 118 -10.56 3.90 -23.72
N ILE A 119 -11.71 3.50 -23.17
CA ILE A 119 -12.91 3.37 -23.98
C ILE A 119 -13.21 4.80 -24.43
N ARG A 120 -12.91 5.07 -25.71
CA ARG A 120 -13.30 6.29 -26.41
C ARG A 120 -14.75 6.19 -26.83
#